data_AF-A0AAF0R562-F1
#
_entry.id   AF-A0AAF0R562-F1
#
_cell.length_a   1.000
_cell.length_b   1.000
_cell.length_c   1.000
_cell.angle_alpha   90.00
_cell.angle_beta   90.00
_cell.angle_gamma   90.00
#
_symmetry.space_group_name_H-M   'P 1'
#
loop_
_entity.id
_entity.type
_entity.pdbx_description
1 polymer ?
#
loop_
_entity_poly.entity_id
_entity_poly.type
_entity_poly.pdbx_seq_one_letter_code
_entity_poly.pdbx_strand_id
1 'polypeptide(L)'
;MLIFAGCAAIILNINKNNVVTLPGIASVWGLVVMVLIYSVGHVSGAHFNPAVTIAFATSKMFPWIQVPAYILVQVVGSILASGSLRLIFNGKEDQFVGTVPAGTNLQALILEFIATFYLMFVIAGVATDDRAMKHLSGVAIGATVSLDILFSGPLTGASMNPARSLGPAIVTGVKL
;
A
#
# COMPACT_ATOMS: atom_id res chain seq x y z
N MET A 1 6.41 -8.09 -2.97
CA MET A 1 5.26 -8.26 -3.87
C MET A 1 4.41 -7.00 -3.95
N LEU A 2 3.87 -6.48 -2.84
CA LEU A 2 3.02 -5.28 -2.78
C LEU A 2 3.54 -4.11 -3.62
N ILE A 3 4.72 -3.61 -3.27
CA ILE A 3 5.32 -2.43 -3.92
C ILE A 3 5.73 -2.73 -5.36
N PHE A 4 6.28 -3.91 -5.61
CA PHE A 4 6.72 -4.30 -6.95
C PHE A 4 5.55 -4.32 -7.94
N ALA A 5 4.47 -5.05 -7.64
CA ALA A 5 3.33 -5.18 -8.55
C ALA A 5 2.55 -3.86 -8.68
N GLY A 6 2.29 -3.19 -7.55
CA GLY A 6 1.55 -1.94 -7.53
C GLY A 6 2.25 -0.80 -8.29
N CYS A 7 3.55 -0.61 -8.08
CA CYS A 7 4.32 0.39 -8.82
C CYS A 7 4.54 -0.01 -10.28
N ALA A 8 4.76 -1.30 -10.59
CA ALA A 8 4.85 -1.77 -11.98
C ALA A 8 3.59 -1.44 -12.79
N ALA A 9 2.40 -1.60 -12.20
CA ALA A 9 1.14 -1.24 -12.85
C ALA A 9 1.09 0.24 -13.24
N ILE A 10 1.61 1.13 -12.39
CA ILE A 10 1.68 2.57 -12.67
C ILE A 10 2.70 2.87 -13.77
N ILE A 11 3.91 2.29 -13.68
CA ILE A 11 4.96 2.45 -14.70
C ILE A 11 4.47 1.98 -16.07
N LEU A 12 3.85 0.80 -16.14
CA LEU A 12 3.29 0.26 -17.37
C LEU A 12 2.14 1.12 -17.90
N ASN A 13 1.30 1.66 -17.02
CA ASN A 13 0.25 2.59 -17.41
C ASN A 13 0.84 3.81 -18.13
N ILE A 14 1.92 4.40 -17.60
CA ILE A 14 2.56 5.58 -18.21
C ILE A 14 3.28 5.21 -19.50
N ASN A 15 4.09 4.15 -19.48
CA ASN A 15 4.96 3.78 -20.60
C ASN A 15 4.22 3.14 -21.78
N LYS A 16 3.01 2.61 -21.56
CA LYS A 16 2.22 1.89 -22.56
C LYS A 16 0.87 2.56 -22.81
N ASN A 17 0.84 3.88 -22.94
CA ASN A 17 -0.33 4.66 -23.36
C ASN A 17 -1.61 4.38 -22.55
N ASN A 18 -1.52 4.40 -21.23
CA ASN A 18 -2.63 4.16 -20.29
C ASN A 18 -3.30 2.78 -20.41
N VAL A 19 -2.55 1.74 -20.78
CA VAL A 19 -3.09 0.38 -20.96
C VAL A 19 -3.73 -0.21 -19.70
N VAL A 20 -3.23 0.15 -18.50
CA VAL A 20 -3.72 -0.43 -17.24
C VAL A 20 -4.95 0.31 -16.74
N THR A 21 -5.01 1.63 -16.93
CA THR A 21 -6.05 2.55 -16.44
C THR A 21 -6.15 2.61 -14.90
N LEU A 22 -6.88 3.60 -14.37
CA LEU A 22 -7.08 3.73 -12.92
C LEU A 22 -7.77 2.49 -12.29
N PRO A 23 -8.86 1.92 -12.86
CA PRO A 23 -9.45 0.68 -12.35
C PRO A 23 -8.50 -0.51 -12.34
N GLY A 24 -7.63 -0.64 -13.35
CA GLY A 24 -6.63 -1.72 -13.37
C GLY A 24 -5.57 -1.52 -12.31
N ILE A 25 -5.09 -0.29 -12.09
CA ILE A 25 -4.14 0.04 -11.03
C ILE A 25 -4.75 -0.29 -9.66
N ALA A 26 -5.98 0.17 -9.40
CA ALA A 26 -6.73 -0.15 -8.19
C ALA A 26 -6.83 -1.65 -7.95
N SER A 27 -7.22 -2.40 -8.99
CA SER A 27 -7.34 -3.86 -8.94
C SER A 27 -6.00 -4.54 -8.62
N VAL A 28 -4.89 -4.12 -9.21
CA VAL A 28 -3.57 -4.71 -8.93
C VAL A 28 -3.19 -4.53 -7.46
N TRP A 29 -3.34 -3.31 -6.92
CA TRP A 29 -3.02 -3.05 -5.51
C TRP A 29 -3.88 -3.89 -4.56
N GLY A 30 -5.21 -3.91 -4.77
CA GLY A 30 -6.12 -4.68 -3.92
C GLY A 30 -5.92 -6.19 -4.02
N LEU A 31 -5.74 -6.73 -5.24
CA LEU A 31 -5.48 -8.15 -5.45
C LEU A 31 -4.18 -8.60 -4.79
N VAL A 32 -3.13 -7.78 -4.87
CA VAL A 32 -1.84 -8.12 -4.25
C VAL A 32 -1.94 -8.12 -2.73
N VAL A 33 -2.70 -7.19 -2.13
CA VAL A 33 -3.01 -7.20 -0.70
C VAL A 33 -3.78 -8.46 -0.32
N MET A 34 -4.84 -8.81 -1.06
CA MET A 34 -5.61 -10.03 -0.85
C MET A 34 -4.73 -11.28 -0.88
N VAL A 35 -3.90 -11.42 -1.91
CA VAL A 35 -2.99 -12.57 -2.06
C VAL A 35 -2.01 -12.64 -0.89
N LEU A 36 -1.43 -11.51 -0.46
CA LEU A 36 -0.49 -11.49 0.67
C LEU A 36 -1.15 -11.89 2.00
N ILE A 37 -2.36 -11.40 2.27
CA ILE A 37 -3.10 -11.75 3.48
C ILE A 37 -3.36 -13.26 3.51
N TYR A 38 -3.86 -13.83 2.41
CA TYR A 38 -4.12 -15.27 2.36
C TYR A 38 -2.87 -16.13 2.38
N SER A 39 -1.76 -15.65 1.80
CA SER A 39 -0.52 -16.43 1.71
C SER A 39 0.30 -16.41 2.99
N VAL A 40 0.43 -15.24 3.64
CA VAL A 40 1.36 -15.06 4.76
C VAL A 40 0.76 -14.35 5.98
N GLY A 41 -0.56 -14.14 5.99
CA GLY A 41 -1.29 -13.61 7.14
C GLY A 41 -1.17 -14.49 8.37
N HIS A 42 -1.25 -15.82 8.20
CA HIS A 42 -1.07 -16.77 9.30
C HIS A 42 0.37 -16.83 9.86
N VAL A 43 1.35 -16.37 9.09
CA VAL A 43 2.77 -16.35 9.50
C VAL A 43 3.10 -15.08 10.29
N SER A 44 2.61 -13.94 9.81
CA SER A 44 3.12 -12.63 10.25
C SER A 44 2.04 -11.62 10.66
N GLY A 45 0.76 -11.95 10.47
CA GLY A 45 -0.35 -10.98 10.54
C GLY A 45 -0.51 -10.14 9.26
N ALA A 46 0.42 -10.24 8.30
CA ALA A 46 0.38 -9.57 7.00
C ALA A 46 0.10 -8.06 7.07
N HIS A 47 0.73 -7.33 8.01
CA HIS A 47 0.44 -5.90 8.12
C HIS A 47 0.85 -5.12 6.87
N PHE A 48 2.04 -5.42 6.31
CA PHE A 48 2.63 -4.78 5.11
C PHE A 48 2.60 -3.24 5.09
N ASN A 49 2.35 -2.62 6.24
CA ASN A 49 2.04 -1.21 6.39
C ASN A 49 2.43 -0.78 7.82
N PRO A 50 3.31 0.24 7.96
CA PRO A 50 3.68 0.76 9.26
C PRO A 50 2.49 1.30 10.06
N ALA A 51 1.51 1.92 9.40
CA ALA A 51 0.31 2.44 10.06
C ALA A 51 -0.53 1.29 10.67
N VAL A 52 -0.72 0.19 9.93
CA VAL A 52 -1.39 -1.03 10.44
C VAL A 52 -0.62 -1.61 11.62
N THR A 53 0.71 -1.68 11.50
CA THR A 53 1.57 -2.26 12.55
C THR A 53 1.45 -1.49 13.87
N ILE A 54 1.47 -0.17 13.79
CA ILE A 54 1.29 0.71 14.94
C ILE A 54 -0.14 0.57 15.48
N ALA A 55 -1.17 0.56 14.63
CA ALA A 55 -2.56 0.39 15.05
C ALA A 55 -2.79 -0.93 15.80
N PHE A 56 -2.22 -2.04 15.32
CA PHE A 56 -2.31 -3.33 15.99
C PHE A 56 -1.59 -3.33 17.34
N ALA A 57 -0.44 -2.64 17.43
CA ALA A 57 0.28 -2.49 18.69
C ALA A 57 -0.48 -1.62 19.70
N THR A 58 -1.11 -0.52 19.27
CA THR A 58 -1.98 0.30 20.12
C THR A 58 -3.20 -0.46 20.62
N SER A 59 -3.73 -1.38 19.81
CA SER A 59 -4.84 -2.26 20.18
C SER A 59 -4.41 -3.50 20.99
N LYS A 60 -3.13 -3.57 21.42
CA LYS A 60 -2.53 -4.70 22.17
C LYS A 60 -2.59 -6.05 21.44
N MET A 61 -2.75 -6.02 20.13
CA MET A 61 -2.78 -7.21 19.27
C MET A 61 -1.43 -7.53 18.66
N PHE A 62 -0.46 -6.62 18.77
CA PHE A 62 0.91 -6.82 18.31
C PHE A 62 1.92 -6.32 19.35
N PRO A 63 2.97 -7.08 19.70
CA PRO A 63 3.91 -6.66 20.73
C PRO A 63 4.70 -5.42 20.31
N TRP A 64 4.67 -4.35 21.13
CA TRP A 64 5.41 -3.11 20.86
C TRP A 64 6.91 -3.31 20.61
N ILE A 65 7.52 -4.29 21.28
CA ILE A 65 8.95 -4.62 21.09
C ILE A 65 9.28 -5.11 19.68
N GLN A 66 8.30 -5.67 18.96
CA GLN A 66 8.48 -6.15 17.59
C GLN A 66 8.23 -5.07 16.54
N VAL A 67 7.53 -3.98 16.90
CA VAL A 67 7.13 -2.90 15.96
C VAL A 67 8.32 -2.32 15.19
N PRO A 68 9.46 -1.96 15.82
CA PRO A 68 10.57 -1.35 15.08
C PRO A 68 11.15 -2.28 14.00
N ALA A 69 11.37 -3.56 14.33
CA ALA A 69 11.89 -4.54 13.39
C ALA A 69 10.88 -4.82 12.26
N TYR A 70 9.60 -4.88 12.58
CA TYR A 70 8.54 -5.14 11.61
C TYR A 70 8.40 -3.99 10.60
N ILE A 71 8.43 -2.73 11.07
CA ILE A 71 8.44 -1.53 10.21
C ILE A 71 9.72 -1.49 9.37
N LEU A 72 10.88 -1.79 9.96
CA LEU A 72 12.15 -1.81 9.23
C LEU A 72 12.10 -2.77 8.03
N VAL A 73 11.60 -4.00 8.24
CA VAL A 73 11.47 -4.98 7.15
C VAL A 73 10.46 -4.53 6.09
N GLN A 74 9.37 -3.86 6.46
CA GLN A 74 8.43 -3.29 5.49
C GLN A 74 9.09 -2.22 4.62
N VAL A 75 9.87 -1.31 5.23
CA VAL A 75 10.57 -0.24 4.52
C VAL A 75 11.69 -0.80 3.64
N VAL A 76 12.52 -1.72 4.16
CA VAL A 76 13.57 -2.39 3.38
C VAL A 76 12.98 -3.16 2.20
N GLY A 77 11.91 -3.93 2.43
CA GLY A 77 11.21 -4.64 1.36
C GLY A 77 10.64 -3.69 0.30
N SER A 78 10.16 -2.52 0.71
CA SER A 78 9.69 -1.47 -0.20
C SER A 78 10.84 -0.91 -1.06
N ILE A 79 11.96 -0.55 -0.43
CA ILE A 79 13.16 -0.05 -1.13
C ILE A 79 13.69 -1.10 -2.13
N LEU A 80 13.81 -2.36 -1.72
CA LEU A 80 14.30 -3.43 -2.60
C LEU A 80 13.36 -3.67 -3.78
N ALA A 81 12.04 -3.63 -3.56
CA ALA A 81 11.05 -3.76 -4.64
C ALA A 81 11.14 -2.60 -5.64
N SER A 82 11.21 -1.36 -5.14
CA SER A 82 11.37 -0.17 -5.99
C SER A 82 12.71 -0.16 -6.73
N GLY A 83 13.80 -0.54 -6.07
CA GLY A 83 15.13 -0.67 -6.68
C GLY A 83 15.14 -1.71 -7.80
N SER A 84 14.49 -2.86 -7.57
CA SER A 84 14.35 -3.91 -8.59
C SER A 84 13.60 -3.41 -9.83
N LEU A 85 12.50 -2.67 -9.63
CA LEU A 85 11.77 -2.07 -10.74
C LEU A 85 12.60 -1.02 -11.48
N ARG A 86 13.40 -0.21 -10.77
CA ARG A 86 14.29 0.77 -11.40
C ARG A 86 15.38 0.12 -12.27
N LEU A 87 15.85 -1.08 -11.89
CA LEU A 87 16.77 -1.86 -12.72
C LEU A 87 16.08 -2.39 -13.99
N ILE A 88 14.81 -2.82 -13.87
CA ILE A 88 14.02 -3.35 -14.99
C ILE A 88 13.62 -2.25 -15.97
N PHE A 89 13.04 -1.16 -15.45
CA PHE A 89 12.52 -0.02 -16.21
C PHE A 89 13.53 1.12 -16.15
N ASN A 90 14.55 1.06 -17.01
CA ASN A 90 15.63 2.04 -17.07
C ASN A 90 15.52 2.95 -18.32
N GLY A 91 16.28 4.05 -18.33
CA GLY A 91 16.31 4.99 -19.44
C GLY A 91 14.98 5.72 -19.64
N LYS A 92 14.40 5.63 -20.84
CA LYS A 92 13.14 6.31 -21.18
C LYS A 92 11.92 5.76 -20.43
N GLU A 93 12.03 4.55 -19.88
CA GLU A 93 10.96 3.88 -19.14
C GLU A 93 11.02 4.11 -17.63
N ASP A 94 12.01 4.86 -17.10
CA ASP A 94 12.13 5.23 -15.67
C ASP A 94 11.09 6.30 -15.28
N GLN A 95 9.80 5.91 -15.32
CA GLN A 95 8.63 6.74 -15.03
C GLN A 95 8.04 6.35 -13.67
N PHE A 96 8.88 6.40 -12.64
CA PHE A 96 8.51 5.94 -11.31
C PHE A 96 7.85 7.07 -10.50
N VAL A 97 6.53 7.13 -10.52
CA VAL A 97 5.76 8.08 -9.72
C VAL A 97 5.41 7.45 -8.37
N GLY A 98 5.88 8.09 -7.29
CA GLY A 98 5.44 7.81 -5.94
C GLY A 98 4.03 8.37 -5.66
N THR A 99 3.67 8.48 -4.38
CA THR A 99 2.43 9.13 -3.92
C THR A 99 2.64 10.64 -3.86
N VAL A 100 2.67 11.28 -5.01
CA VAL A 100 2.87 12.73 -5.11
C VAL A 100 1.51 13.41 -5.12
N PRO A 101 1.25 14.36 -4.19
CA PRO A 101 0.03 15.15 -4.21
C PRO A 101 -0.11 15.96 -5.51
N ALA A 102 -1.28 15.88 -6.14
CA ALA A 102 -1.64 16.74 -7.28
C ALA A 102 -2.33 18.05 -6.83
N GLY A 103 -2.78 18.11 -5.57
CA GLY A 103 -3.49 19.25 -4.98
C GLY A 103 -2.73 19.91 -3.82
N THR A 104 -3.46 20.58 -2.92
CA THR A 104 -2.84 21.21 -1.73
C THR A 104 -2.45 20.16 -0.69
N ASN A 105 -1.42 20.46 0.12
CA ASN A 105 -1.00 19.57 1.22
C ASN A 105 -2.14 19.27 2.19
N LEU A 106 -3.03 20.24 2.45
CA LEU A 106 -4.18 20.05 3.33
C LEU A 106 -5.21 19.10 2.71
N GLN A 107 -5.50 19.25 1.41
CA GLN A 107 -6.39 18.35 0.69
C GLN A 107 -5.85 16.92 0.68
N ALA A 108 -4.55 16.77 0.41
CA ALA A 108 -3.89 15.47 0.42
C ALA A 108 -3.91 14.82 1.80
N LEU A 109 -3.63 15.58 2.86
CA LEU A 109 -3.67 15.12 4.24
C LEU A 109 -5.06 14.60 4.64
N ILE A 110 -6.12 15.37 4.33
CA ILE A 110 -7.49 14.99 4.65
C ILE A 110 -7.87 13.71 3.90
N LEU A 111 -7.53 13.61 2.62
CA LEU A 111 -7.88 12.46 1.80
C LEU A 111 -7.14 11.19 2.23
N GLU A 112 -5.84 11.29 2.50
CA GLU A 112 -5.04 10.18 3.04
C GLU A 112 -5.51 9.76 4.43
N PHE A 113 -5.95 10.71 5.27
CA PHE A 113 -6.54 10.39 6.56
C PHE A 113 -7.83 9.57 6.40
N ILE A 114 -8.73 10.00 5.52
CA ILE A 114 -10.01 9.29 5.26
C ILE A 114 -9.75 7.90 4.67
N ALA A 115 -8.91 7.78 3.65
CA ALA A 115 -8.56 6.50 3.05
C ALA A 115 -7.90 5.55 4.07
N THR A 116 -6.92 6.04 4.82
CA THR A 116 -6.28 5.24 5.88
C THR A 116 -7.29 4.82 6.96
N PHE A 117 -8.23 5.69 7.31
CA PHE A 117 -9.30 5.37 8.24
C PHE A 117 -10.21 4.26 7.72
N TYR A 118 -10.66 4.30 6.45
CA TYR A 118 -11.45 3.22 5.85
C TYR A 118 -10.70 1.89 5.88
N LEU A 119 -9.42 1.90 5.48
CA LEU A 119 -8.57 0.72 5.55
C LEU A 119 -8.46 0.18 6.98
N MET A 120 -8.16 1.04 7.97
CA MET A 120 -8.03 0.62 9.37
C MET A 120 -9.35 0.11 9.96
N PHE A 121 -10.47 0.77 9.63
CA PHE A 121 -11.79 0.36 10.09
C PHE A 121 -12.14 -1.03 9.58
N VAL A 122 -11.92 -1.30 8.29
CA VAL A 122 -12.18 -2.62 7.70
C VAL A 122 -11.24 -3.67 8.29
N ILE A 123 -9.94 -3.37 8.42
CA ILE A 123 -8.98 -4.31 9.03
C ILE A 123 -9.41 -4.65 10.46
N ALA A 124 -9.76 -3.66 11.29
CA ALA A 124 -10.24 -3.90 12.65
C ALA A 124 -11.50 -4.77 12.63
N GLY A 125 -12.51 -4.39 11.83
CA GLY A 125 -13.77 -5.13 11.73
C GLY A 125 -13.60 -6.60 11.35
N VAL A 126 -12.69 -6.92 10.41
CA VAL A 126 -12.50 -8.31 9.95
C VAL A 126 -11.44 -9.09 10.73
N ALA A 127 -10.50 -8.41 11.39
CA ALA A 127 -9.42 -9.05 12.14
C ALA A 127 -9.72 -9.24 13.62
N THR A 128 -10.55 -8.38 14.24
CA THR A 128 -10.73 -8.35 15.70
C THR A 128 -12.08 -8.83 16.17
N ASP A 129 -13.11 -8.82 15.32
CA ASP A 129 -14.44 -9.31 15.68
C ASP A 129 -14.56 -10.82 15.42
N ASP A 130 -14.87 -11.59 16.46
CA ASP A 130 -15.09 -13.04 16.33
C ASP A 130 -16.35 -13.39 15.52
N ARG A 131 -17.27 -12.44 15.36
CA ARG A 131 -18.46 -12.59 14.51
C ARG A 131 -18.14 -12.37 13.03
N ALA A 132 -16.98 -11.81 12.69
CA ALA A 132 -16.61 -11.58 11.31
C ALA A 132 -16.24 -12.88 10.59
N MET A 133 -16.49 -12.92 9.28
CA MET A 133 -16.07 -14.02 8.42
C MET A 133 -14.56 -13.93 8.15
N LYS A 134 -13.75 -14.43 9.10
CA LYS A 134 -12.27 -14.29 9.07
C LYS A 134 -11.62 -14.82 7.77
N HIS A 135 -12.22 -15.82 7.13
CA HIS A 135 -11.75 -16.36 5.84
C HIS A 135 -11.95 -15.39 4.66
N LEU A 136 -12.81 -14.37 4.78
CA LEU A 136 -12.99 -13.31 3.79
C LEU A 136 -12.16 -12.04 4.07
N SER A 137 -11.34 -12.05 5.12
CA SER A 137 -10.52 -10.88 5.52
C SER A 137 -9.65 -10.36 4.37
N GLY A 138 -8.98 -11.25 3.62
CA GLY A 138 -8.16 -10.88 2.47
C GLY A 138 -8.96 -10.18 1.37
N VAL A 139 -10.13 -10.70 1.02
CA VAL A 139 -11.04 -10.07 0.04
C VAL A 139 -11.51 -8.70 0.53
N ALA A 140 -11.96 -8.60 1.78
CA ALA A 140 -12.46 -7.34 2.35
C ALA A 140 -11.38 -6.26 2.35
N ILE A 141 -10.20 -6.56 2.90
CA ILE A 141 -9.10 -5.59 3.01
C ILE A 141 -8.56 -5.23 1.61
N GLY A 142 -8.41 -6.21 0.72
CA GLY A 142 -7.99 -5.95 -0.66
C GLY A 142 -8.99 -5.09 -1.43
N ALA A 143 -10.29 -5.35 -1.28
CA ALA A 143 -11.35 -4.55 -1.91
C ALA A 143 -11.37 -3.11 -1.39
N THR A 144 -11.12 -2.90 -0.09
CA THR A 144 -10.98 -1.55 0.48
C THR A 144 -9.80 -0.80 -0.13
N VAL A 145 -8.64 -1.43 -0.28
CA VAL A 145 -7.49 -0.82 -0.95
C VAL A 145 -7.81 -0.45 -2.40
N SER A 146 -8.49 -1.33 -3.15
CA SER A 146 -8.95 -1.00 -4.51
C SER A 146 -9.88 0.20 -4.51
N LEU A 147 -10.88 0.22 -3.62
CA LEU A 147 -11.86 1.28 -3.49
C LEU A 147 -11.18 2.62 -3.20
N ASP A 148 -10.28 2.64 -2.23
CA ASP A 148 -9.55 3.84 -1.82
C ASP A 148 -8.73 4.41 -2.98
N ILE A 149 -8.10 3.56 -3.79
CA ILE A 149 -7.34 3.99 -4.97
C ILE A 149 -8.25 4.61 -6.03
N LEU A 150 -9.47 4.10 -6.24
CA LEU A 150 -10.38 4.61 -7.27
C LEU A 150 -10.75 6.09 -7.04
N PHE A 151 -10.91 6.53 -5.80
CA PHE A 151 -11.27 7.93 -5.52
C PHE A 151 -10.10 8.80 -5.07
N SER A 152 -9.12 8.25 -4.33
CA SER A 152 -8.00 9.04 -3.81
C SER A 152 -6.75 9.00 -4.68
N GLY A 153 -6.62 7.98 -5.53
CA GLY A 153 -5.47 7.78 -6.42
C GLY A 153 -5.13 8.99 -7.28
N PRO A 154 -6.10 9.61 -7.98
CA PRO A 154 -5.84 10.78 -8.82
C PRO A 154 -5.34 12.03 -8.07
N LEU A 155 -5.56 12.12 -6.75
CA LEU A 155 -5.24 13.31 -5.96
C LEU A 155 -3.99 13.16 -5.11
N THR A 156 -3.76 11.98 -4.52
CA THR A 156 -2.63 11.73 -3.59
C THR A 156 -1.77 10.55 -4.00
N GLY A 157 -2.19 9.78 -5.01
CA GLY A 157 -1.62 8.48 -5.31
C GLY A 157 -2.07 7.37 -4.35
N ALA A 158 -3.00 7.65 -3.43
CA ALA A 158 -3.61 6.69 -2.49
C ALA A 158 -2.54 5.88 -1.72
N SER A 159 -1.79 6.55 -0.85
CA SER A 159 -0.73 5.93 -0.07
C SER A 159 -1.28 4.91 0.90
N MET A 160 -2.07 5.39 1.88
CA MET A 160 -2.54 4.66 3.06
C MET A 160 -1.43 3.99 3.89
N ASN A 161 -0.17 4.09 3.48
CA ASN A 161 0.91 3.20 3.89
C ASN A 161 2.26 3.93 3.80
N PRO A 162 2.85 4.30 4.95
CA PRO A 162 4.14 4.99 4.97
C PRO A 162 5.27 4.26 4.23
N ALA A 163 5.34 2.92 4.31
CA ALA A 163 6.36 2.16 3.59
C ALA A 163 6.13 2.19 2.07
N ARG A 164 4.87 2.23 1.62
CA ARG A 164 4.49 2.34 0.20
C ARG A 164 4.92 3.68 -0.41
N SER A 165 4.92 4.75 0.37
CA SER A 165 5.42 6.05 -0.09
C SER A 165 6.94 6.14 0.01
N LEU A 166 7.50 5.72 1.15
CA LEU A 166 8.90 5.97 1.50
C LEU A 166 9.89 5.19 0.62
N GLY A 167 9.65 3.92 0.35
CA GLY A 167 10.57 3.10 -0.45
C GLY A 167 10.78 3.62 -1.87
N PRO A 168 9.70 3.85 -2.65
CA PRO A 168 9.76 4.56 -3.92
C PRO A 168 10.50 5.89 -3.82
N ALA A 169 10.14 6.75 -2.86
CA ALA A 169 10.72 8.08 -2.72
C ALA A 169 12.25 8.04 -2.50
N ILE A 170 12.74 7.13 -1.66
CA ILE A 170 14.18 6.93 -1.43
C ILE A 170 14.88 6.50 -2.73
N VAL A 171 14.28 5.57 -3.47
CA VAL A 171 14.90 5.03 -4.70
C VAL A 171 14.89 6.05 -5.84
N THR A 172 13.85 6.86 -5.96
CA THR A 172 13.68 7.82 -7.07
C THR A 172 14.24 9.21 -6.75
N GLY A 173 14.51 9.50 -5.48
CA GLY A 173 14.95 10.83 -5.02
C GLY A 173 13.83 11.87 -4.96
N VAL A 174 12.57 11.44 -5.06
CA VAL A 174 11.40 12.32 -4.95
C VAL A 174 11.26 12.78 -3.49
N LYS A 175 11.09 14.09 -3.29
CA LYS A 175 10.75 14.64 -1.98
C LYS A 175 9.25 14.47 -1.74
N LEU A 176 8.91 13.72 -0.69
CA LEU A 176 7.54 13.58 -0.16
C LEU A 176 7.10 14.84 0.58
#